data_AF-A0A6I9S8Z0-F1
#
_entry.id   AF-A0A6I9S8Z0-F1
#
_cell.length_a   1.000
_cell.length_b   1.000
_cell.length_c   1.000
_cell.angle_alpha   90.00
_cell.angle_beta   90.00
_cell.angle_gamma   90.00
#
_symmetry.space_group_name_H-M   'P 1'
#
loop_
_entity.id
_entity.type
_entity.pdbx_description
1 polymer ?
#
loop_
_entity_poly.entity_id
_entity_poly.type
_entity_poly.pdbx_seq_one_letter_code
_entity_poly.pdbx_strand_id
1 'polypeptide(L)'
;MSMRGFVWLPRDHAFNMNSSKLLRVTAYEAENPTEVSLREAFSIFQPQLKPPFPLSIPSPSEYLQLNRAIAFGILTEPHFAKTHLTHLHAIVIDGYKFFTTTLLKLCNDSYPKLLETPRIQILWLTSNLVQVAAIHVDSLIVSLLRQIIGGDFSESNLWLCAELVKILSDNWDWILDEPLVLTSALFVYLRLLADHYRLSGGVKLDSLKRMEIDFCIKALRECFSLCLQIGRDLVRLLQDLVHIPEFRDVWKDLLFDPRKFQVLGFTDILELYRRRTPTHYFLLRITPEMEAHLRFLLTYVKWGSQKRYQAWFAKKHLCWPGSETVITDIIRFICCSHHPPNEIIQSNVISRWAVIGWLLKCCRRNYFEANAKLALFYDWLFFDEKMDNIMNIEPAMLLMVNSVPKYVDITHTLLEFLFLLVDNYDVSKKEAIVRGVSAALNLLVRKGVVDSLEPLTSCSLLSLLLRERLITFLPRSDLGVVTTSSDMCSQRMVTNGKVAPVSKE
;
A
#
# COMPACT_ATOMS: atom_id res chain seq x y z
N MET A 1 54.17 57.86 13.92
CA MET A 1 52.90 57.11 13.77
C MET A 1 52.80 56.62 12.34
N SER A 2 53.07 55.33 12.11
CA SER A 2 53.00 54.69 10.79
C SER A 2 51.96 53.58 10.90
N MET A 3 50.84 53.72 10.19
CA MET A 3 49.77 52.73 10.13
C MET A 3 50.07 51.73 9.01
N ARG A 4 50.20 50.45 9.39
CA ARG A 4 50.21 49.31 8.46
C ARG A 4 48.77 49.03 8.02
N GLY A 5 48.49 49.14 6.73
CA GLY A 5 47.30 48.58 6.11
C GLY A 5 47.55 47.10 5.77
N PHE A 6 46.83 46.19 6.43
CA PHE A 6 46.77 44.78 6.04
C PHE A 6 45.74 44.63 4.91
N VAL A 7 46.22 44.22 3.74
CA VAL A 7 45.39 43.74 2.62
C VAL A 7 44.86 42.36 3.01
N TRP A 8 43.54 42.24 3.20
CA TRP A 8 42.88 40.94 3.30
C TRP A 8 42.66 40.39 1.89
N LEU A 9 43.46 39.40 1.50
CA LEU A 9 43.13 38.50 0.40
C LEU A 9 41.90 37.65 0.80
N PRO A 10 40.95 37.39 -0.11
CA PRO A 10 39.85 36.46 0.17
C PRO A 10 40.45 35.07 0.39
N ARG A 11 40.11 34.45 1.53
CA ARG A 11 40.38 33.02 1.73
C ARG A 11 39.56 32.26 0.71
N ASP A 12 40.25 31.45 -0.09
CA ASP A 12 39.65 30.42 -0.92
C ASP A 12 38.60 29.64 -0.11
N HIS A 13 37.42 29.47 -0.70
CA HIS A 13 36.40 28.56 -0.20
C HIS A 13 36.98 27.14 -0.19
N ALA A 14 37.54 26.74 0.95
CA ALA A 14 37.80 25.34 1.23
C ALA A 14 36.46 24.59 1.15
N PHE A 15 36.29 23.81 0.08
CA PHE A 15 35.21 22.86 -0.10
C PHE A 15 35.11 21.98 1.16
N ASN A 16 34.00 22.08 1.88
CA ASN A 16 33.76 21.20 3.03
C ASN A 16 33.38 19.81 2.53
N MET A 17 34.39 18.95 2.28
CA MET A 17 34.24 17.56 1.82
C MET A 17 33.42 16.68 2.78
N ASN A 18 33.09 17.16 3.99
CA ASN A 18 32.37 16.40 5.01
C ASN A 18 30.84 16.55 4.97
N SER A 19 30.27 17.40 4.10
CA SER A 19 28.81 17.46 3.94
C SER A 19 28.34 16.48 2.84
N SER A 20 27.43 15.55 3.19
CA SER A 20 26.86 14.63 2.20
C SER A 20 26.11 15.42 1.12
N LYS A 21 26.47 15.17 -0.15
CA LYS A 21 25.80 15.75 -1.33
C LYS A 21 24.63 14.90 -1.83
N LEU A 22 24.47 13.69 -1.29
CA LEU A 22 23.47 12.74 -1.74
C LEU A 22 22.30 12.64 -0.76
N LEU A 23 22.62 12.52 0.54
CA LEU A 23 21.63 12.27 1.58
C LEU A 23 21.62 13.41 2.61
N ARG A 24 20.43 13.71 3.13
CA ARG A 24 20.28 14.51 4.34
C ARG A 24 20.69 13.65 5.54
N VAL A 25 21.86 13.96 6.11
CA VAL A 25 22.41 13.27 7.28
C VAL A 25 22.24 14.13 8.52
N THR A 26 21.79 13.54 9.62
CA THR A 26 21.72 14.23 10.92
C THR A 26 22.99 13.96 11.76
N ALA A 27 23.30 14.82 12.73
CA ALA A 27 24.57 14.78 13.47
C ALA A 27 24.87 13.45 14.22
N TYR A 28 23.85 12.65 14.51
CA TYR A 28 23.98 11.38 15.25
C TYR A 28 23.72 10.15 14.39
N GLU A 29 23.57 10.33 13.08
CA GLU A 29 23.25 9.26 12.16
C GLU A 29 24.52 8.61 11.62
N ALA A 30 24.59 7.28 11.64
CA ALA A 30 25.69 6.54 11.04
C ALA A 30 25.75 6.78 9.53
N GLU A 31 26.95 6.78 8.97
CA GLU A 31 27.12 6.92 7.53
C GLU A 31 26.40 5.81 6.77
N ASN A 32 25.75 6.16 5.65
CA ASN A 32 25.03 5.22 4.83
C ASN A 32 26.04 4.47 3.93
N PRO A 33 26.16 3.13 4.02
CA PRO A 33 27.18 2.39 3.29
C PRO A 33 27.09 2.54 1.76
N THR A 34 25.87 2.68 1.22
CA THR A 34 25.67 2.89 -0.21
C THR A 34 26.19 4.27 -0.62
N GLU A 35 25.85 5.32 0.12
CA GLU A 35 26.33 6.69 -0.13
C GLU A 35 27.85 6.81 -0.01
N VAL A 36 28.44 6.20 1.02
CA VAL A 36 29.90 6.15 1.20
C VAL A 36 30.56 5.49 0.00
N SER A 37 30.08 4.32 -0.43
CA SER A 37 30.66 3.60 -1.56
C SER A 37 30.60 4.38 -2.88
N LEU A 38 29.55 5.19 -3.08
CA LEU A 38 29.39 6.06 -4.25
C LEU A 38 30.34 7.26 -4.18
N ARG A 39 30.42 7.91 -3.01
CA ARG A 39 31.28 9.07 -2.77
C ARG A 39 32.77 8.74 -2.88
N GLU A 40 33.18 7.60 -2.32
CA GLU A 40 34.57 7.12 -2.39
C GLU A 40 34.96 6.79 -3.83
N ALA A 41 34.12 6.05 -4.54
CA ALA A 41 34.35 5.73 -5.96
C ALA A 41 34.47 7.01 -6.80
N PHE A 42 33.59 7.99 -6.58
CA PHE A 42 33.67 9.29 -7.26
C PHE A 42 34.99 10.01 -6.96
N SER A 43 35.42 10.03 -5.70
CA SER A 43 36.66 10.72 -5.30
C SER A 43 37.89 10.08 -5.95
N ILE A 44 37.91 8.75 -6.08
CA ILE A 44 39.02 8.01 -6.70
C ILE A 44 39.03 8.20 -8.23
N PHE A 45 37.87 8.10 -8.87
CA PHE A 45 37.75 8.09 -10.33
C PHE A 45 37.46 9.47 -10.95
N GLN A 46 37.35 10.54 -10.16
CA GLN A 46 37.08 11.90 -10.64
C GLN A 46 37.94 12.33 -11.84
N PRO A 47 39.26 12.03 -11.90
CA PRO A 47 40.10 12.39 -13.04
C PRO A 47 39.67 11.72 -14.35
N GLN A 48 39.08 10.52 -14.28
CA GLN A 48 38.62 9.74 -15.43
C GLN A 48 37.19 10.12 -15.87
N LEU A 49 36.48 10.95 -15.10
CA LEU A 49 35.10 11.35 -15.40
C LEU A 49 35.00 12.57 -16.34
N LYS A 50 36.13 13.08 -16.83
CA LYS A 50 36.19 14.20 -17.78
C LYS A 50 36.77 13.76 -19.13
N PRO A 51 36.26 14.27 -20.25
CA PRO A 51 36.86 14.01 -21.57
C PRO A 51 38.32 14.50 -21.66
N PRO A 52 39.17 13.84 -22.45
CA PRO A 52 38.89 12.60 -23.20
C PRO A 52 38.80 11.38 -22.27
N PHE A 53 37.80 10.52 -22.49
CA PHE A 53 37.64 9.31 -21.69
C PHE A 53 38.71 8.26 -22.06
N PRO A 54 39.17 7.45 -21.10
CA PRO A 54 40.09 6.35 -21.40
C PRO A 54 39.50 5.38 -22.43
N LEU A 55 40.30 4.99 -23.42
CA LEU A 55 39.92 3.97 -24.42
C LEU A 55 40.20 2.54 -23.93
N SER A 56 40.84 2.40 -22.76
CA SER A 56 41.12 1.10 -22.15
C SER A 56 39.83 0.45 -21.67
N ILE A 57 39.66 -0.83 -21.98
CA ILE A 57 38.56 -1.63 -21.45
C ILE A 57 38.79 -1.78 -19.93
N PRO A 58 37.85 -1.32 -19.08
CA PRO A 58 38.02 -1.42 -17.64
C PRO A 58 38.02 -2.88 -17.19
N SER A 59 38.85 -3.20 -16.20
CA SER A 59 38.74 -4.49 -15.52
C SER A 59 37.36 -4.66 -14.86
N PRO A 60 36.89 -5.88 -14.55
CA PRO A 60 35.58 -6.06 -13.90
C PRO A 60 35.42 -5.26 -12.60
N SER A 61 36.47 -5.17 -11.77
CA SER A 61 36.44 -4.36 -10.55
C SER A 61 36.39 -2.86 -10.84
N GLU A 62 37.16 -2.42 -11.83
CA GLU A 62 37.20 -1.02 -12.26
C GLU A 62 35.86 -0.59 -12.86
N TYR A 63 35.22 -1.44 -13.66
CA TYR A 63 33.88 -1.22 -14.22
C TYR A 63 32.86 -0.88 -13.11
N LEU A 64 32.85 -1.65 -12.02
CA LEU A 64 31.93 -1.43 -10.90
C LEU A 64 32.20 -0.09 -10.20
N GLN A 65 33.48 0.25 -9.97
CA GLN A 65 33.82 1.52 -9.33
C GLN A 65 33.54 2.72 -10.24
N LEU A 66 33.81 2.60 -11.53
CA LEU A 66 33.51 3.63 -12.51
C LEU A 66 32.00 3.87 -12.62
N ASN A 67 31.18 2.81 -12.61
CA ASN A 67 29.72 2.93 -12.56
C ASN A 67 29.24 3.67 -11.29
N ARG A 68 29.80 3.36 -10.12
CA ARG A 68 29.49 4.08 -8.86
C ARG A 68 29.88 5.54 -8.93
N ALA A 69 31.07 5.83 -9.45
CA ALA A 69 31.57 7.19 -9.64
C ALA A 69 30.66 7.99 -10.59
N ILE A 70 30.33 7.41 -11.75
CA ILE A 70 29.39 8.00 -12.71
C ILE A 70 28.02 8.25 -12.07
N ALA A 71 27.48 7.27 -11.33
CA ALA A 71 26.19 7.43 -10.65
C ALA A 71 26.22 8.61 -9.67
N PHE A 72 27.24 8.69 -8.81
CA PHE A 72 27.38 9.81 -7.88
C PHE A 72 27.54 11.16 -8.62
N GLY A 73 28.36 11.20 -9.67
CA GLY A 73 28.57 12.39 -10.50
C GLY A 73 27.26 12.88 -11.12
N ILE A 74 26.47 11.98 -11.73
CA ILE A 74 25.16 12.34 -12.29
C ILE A 74 24.21 12.84 -11.21
N LEU A 75 24.19 12.22 -10.04
CA LEU A 75 23.26 12.56 -8.96
C LEU A 75 23.60 13.87 -8.25
N THR A 76 24.87 14.29 -8.28
CA THR A 76 25.35 15.44 -7.49
C THR A 76 25.86 16.61 -8.33
N GLU A 77 26.19 16.40 -9.61
CA GLU A 77 26.74 17.40 -10.53
C GLU A 77 25.89 17.49 -11.81
N PRO A 78 24.67 18.05 -11.76
CA PRO A 78 23.71 18.03 -12.88
C PRO A 78 24.24 18.67 -14.17
N HIS A 79 25.17 19.62 -14.06
CA HIS A 79 25.83 20.26 -15.19
C HIS A 79 26.75 19.33 -15.98
N PHE A 80 27.22 18.23 -15.39
CA PHE A 80 27.99 17.17 -16.07
C PHE A 80 27.18 15.91 -16.36
N ALA A 81 25.89 15.87 -16.01
CA ALA A 81 25.06 14.67 -16.11
C ALA A 81 25.05 14.03 -17.50
N LYS A 82 24.92 14.84 -18.57
CA LYS A 82 24.97 14.34 -19.96
C LYS A 82 26.32 13.75 -20.34
N THR A 83 27.41 14.37 -19.87
CA THR A 83 28.78 13.90 -20.10
C THR A 83 29.01 12.56 -19.40
N HIS A 84 28.59 12.45 -18.14
CA HIS A 84 28.68 11.20 -17.38
C HIS A 84 27.78 10.09 -17.96
N LEU A 85 26.58 10.43 -18.44
CA LEU A 85 25.71 9.47 -19.11
C LEU A 85 26.32 8.97 -20.44
N THR A 86 26.95 9.87 -21.20
CA THR A 86 27.71 9.48 -22.41
C THR A 86 28.85 8.53 -22.06
N HIS A 87 29.57 8.80 -20.96
CA HIS A 87 30.61 7.90 -20.47
C HIS A 87 30.03 6.53 -20.09
N LEU A 88 28.88 6.48 -19.40
CA LEU A 88 28.19 5.24 -19.06
C LEU A 88 27.90 4.41 -20.31
N HIS A 89 27.31 5.03 -21.33
CA HIS A 89 27.00 4.36 -22.60
C HIS A 89 28.24 3.79 -23.28
N ALA A 90 29.39 4.47 -23.18
CA ALA A 90 30.64 4.04 -23.79
C ALA A 90 31.27 2.82 -23.10
N ILE A 91 31.04 2.62 -21.80
CA ILE A 91 31.68 1.56 -21.01
C ILE A 91 30.78 0.35 -20.75
N VAL A 92 29.47 0.44 -21.02
CA VAL A 92 28.49 -0.57 -20.62
C VAL A 92 28.73 -1.92 -21.28
N ILE A 93 28.75 -2.96 -20.45
CA ILE A 93 28.95 -4.37 -20.86
C ILE A 93 27.88 -5.32 -20.29
N ASP A 94 27.02 -4.84 -19.39
CA ASP A 94 26.04 -5.65 -18.65
C ASP A 94 24.59 -5.20 -18.86
N GLY A 95 24.31 -4.46 -19.95
CA GLY A 95 22.99 -3.89 -20.20
C GLY A 95 22.53 -2.92 -19.10
N TYR A 96 23.48 -2.16 -18.53
CA TYR A 96 23.26 -1.22 -17.42
C TYR A 96 22.85 -1.86 -16.08
N LYS A 97 22.86 -3.19 -15.98
CA LYS A 97 22.29 -3.91 -14.83
C LYS A 97 22.85 -3.43 -13.49
N PHE A 98 24.17 -3.31 -13.35
CA PHE A 98 24.78 -2.86 -12.11
C PHE A 98 24.41 -1.40 -11.77
N PHE A 99 24.40 -0.53 -12.79
CA PHE A 99 24.04 0.87 -12.63
C PHE A 99 22.58 1.01 -12.14
N THR A 100 21.64 0.38 -12.84
CA THR A 100 20.21 0.40 -12.49
C THR A 100 19.97 -0.23 -11.12
N THR A 101 20.64 -1.33 -10.79
CA THR A 101 20.53 -1.97 -9.46
C THR A 101 21.02 -1.04 -8.34
N THR A 102 22.04 -0.24 -8.61
CA THR A 102 22.55 0.75 -7.65
C THR A 102 21.53 1.87 -7.40
N LEU A 103 20.89 2.38 -8.46
CA LEU A 103 19.80 3.36 -8.32
C LEU A 103 18.59 2.76 -7.59
N LEU A 104 18.20 1.53 -7.94
CA LEU A 104 17.09 0.82 -7.30
C LEU A 104 17.33 0.67 -5.79
N LYS A 105 18.55 0.32 -5.38
CA LYS A 105 18.93 0.24 -3.97
C LYS A 105 18.78 1.60 -3.27
N LEU A 106 19.24 2.67 -3.91
CA LEU A 106 19.12 4.03 -3.38
C LEU A 106 17.65 4.45 -3.21
N CYS A 107 16.79 4.11 -4.19
CA CYS A 107 15.35 4.37 -4.14
C CYS A 107 14.67 3.60 -3.00
N ASN A 108 14.94 2.31 -2.84
CA ASN A 108 14.30 1.50 -1.81
C ASN A 108 14.78 1.88 -0.39
N ASP A 109 16.08 2.13 -0.22
CA ASP A 109 16.68 2.24 1.11
C ASP A 109 16.77 3.68 1.63
N SER A 110 16.78 4.67 0.73
CA SER A 110 17.23 6.03 1.09
C SER A 110 16.49 7.17 0.40
N TYR A 111 15.48 6.91 -0.43
CA TYR A 111 14.76 7.95 -1.16
C TYR A 111 14.20 9.09 -0.29
N PRO A 112 13.57 8.82 0.87
CA PRO A 112 13.07 9.89 1.75
C PRO A 112 14.18 10.81 2.27
N LYS A 113 15.43 10.33 2.29
CA LYS A 113 16.60 11.08 2.75
C LYS A 113 17.37 11.75 1.61
N LEU A 114 17.08 11.45 0.35
CA LEU A 114 17.75 12.10 -0.78
C LEU A 114 17.53 13.61 -0.74
N LEU A 115 18.59 14.36 -1.06
CA LEU A 115 18.50 15.78 -1.33
C LEU A 115 17.71 16.03 -2.64
N GLU A 116 17.26 17.27 -2.83
CA GLU A 116 16.43 17.66 -3.98
C GLU A 116 17.11 17.37 -5.33
N THR A 117 18.37 17.78 -5.50
CA THR A 117 19.12 17.54 -6.75
C THR A 117 19.21 16.05 -7.10
N PRO A 118 19.66 15.14 -6.21
CA PRO A 118 19.61 13.70 -6.47
C PRO A 118 18.23 13.17 -6.86
N ARG A 119 17.12 13.63 -6.23
CA ARG A 119 15.77 13.17 -6.59
C ARG A 119 15.41 13.52 -8.04
N ILE A 120 15.69 14.76 -8.45
CA ILE A 120 15.50 15.22 -9.83
C ILE A 120 16.35 14.38 -10.79
N GLN A 121 17.61 14.16 -10.45
CA GLN A 121 18.55 13.41 -11.28
C GLN A 121 18.20 11.93 -11.41
N ILE A 122 17.61 11.29 -10.38
CA ILE A 122 17.12 9.91 -10.48
C ILE A 122 15.98 9.81 -11.50
N LEU A 123 15.02 10.74 -11.50
CA LEU A 123 13.92 10.72 -12.46
C LEU A 123 14.42 10.97 -13.89
N TRP A 124 15.34 11.93 -14.05
CA TRP A 124 16.01 12.17 -15.33
C TRP A 124 16.76 10.93 -15.82
N LEU A 125 17.56 10.29 -14.96
CA LEU A 125 18.24 9.04 -15.28
C LEU A 125 17.27 7.93 -15.67
N THR A 126 16.18 7.78 -14.93
CA THR A 126 15.15 6.76 -15.21
C THR A 126 14.58 6.93 -16.62
N SER A 127 14.24 8.16 -17.01
CA SER A 127 13.79 8.47 -18.38
C SER A 127 14.81 8.07 -19.45
N ASN A 128 16.10 8.33 -19.22
CA ASN A 128 17.14 7.93 -20.18
C ASN A 128 17.38 6.41 -20.20
N LEU A 129 17.26 5.72 -19.05
CA LEU A 129 17.41 4.28 -18.96
C LEU A 129 16.28 3.52 -19.65
N VAL A 130 15.07 4.09 -19.70
CA VAL A 130 13.95 3.55 -20.49
C VAL A 130 14.29 3.55 -21.98
N GLN A 131 14.87 4.65 -22.49
CA GLN A 131 15.22 4.82 -23.91
C GLN A 131 16.23 3.80 -24.42
N VAL A 132 17.05 3.24 -23.52
CA VAL A 132 18.05 2.21 -23.84
C VAL A 132 17.63 0.81 -23.38
N ALA A 133 16.37 0.64 -22.97
CA ALA A 133 15.83 -0.61 -22.43
C ALA A 133 16.75 -1.26 -21.37
N ALA A 134 17.24 -0.44 -20.43
CA ALA A 134 18.18 -0.89 -19.41
C ALA A 134 17.58 -2.02 -18.54
N ILE A 135 18.40 -3.02 -18.22
CA ILE A 135 17.98 -4.13 -17.36
C ILE A 135 17.55 -3.58 -15.99
N HIS A 136 16.40 -4.03 -15.49
CA HIS A 136 15.75 -3.61 -14.23
C HIS A 136 15.16 -2.19 -14.20
N VAL A 137 15.02 -1.51 -15.35
CA VAL A 137 14.40 -0.16 -15.38
C VAL A 137 12.91 -0.20 -15.04
N ASP A 138 12.23 -1.29 -15.41
CA ASP A 138 10.88 -1.66 -14.97
C ASP A 138 10.76 -1.63 -13.43
N SER A 139 11.68 -2.31 -12.76
CA SER A 139 11.74 -2.43 -11.31
C SER A 139 12.08 -1.09 -10.64
N LEU A 140 12.91 -0.26 -11.29
CA LEU A 140 13.22 1.10 -10.83
C LEU A 140 11.97 2.00 -10.88
N ILE A 141 11.20 1.96 -11.97
CA ILE A 141 9.94 2.71 -12.09
C ILE A 141 8.95 2.26 -11.02
N VAL A 142 8.76 0.96 -10.83
CA VAL A 142 7.87 0.42 -9.79
C VAL A 142 8.34 0.86 -8.39
N SER A 143 9.65 0.86 -8.12
CA SER A 143 10.20 1.36 -6.85
C SER A 143 9.94 2.86 -6.65
N LEU A 144 10.03 3.66 -7.71
CA LEU A 144 9.74 5.10 -7.68
C LEU A 144 8.24 5.38 -7.47
N LEU A 145 7.36 4.62 -8.11
CA LEU A 145 5.92 4.69 -7.88
C LEU A 145 5.57 4.43 -6.40
N ARG A 146 6.29 3.50 -5.75
CA ARG A 146 6.15 3.24 -4.30
C ARG A 146 6.64 4.37 -3.40
N GLN A 147 7.39 5.35 -3.93
CA GLN A 147 7.80 6.51 -3.14
C GLN A 147 6.70 7.57 -3.04
N ILE A 148 5.67 7.50 -3.89
CA ILE A 148 4.52 8.40 -3.82
C ILE A 148 3.70 8.08 -2.57
N ILE A 149 3.54 9.06 -1.70
CA ILE A 149 2.77 8.92 -0.47
C ILE A 149 1.30 9.24 -0.74
N GLY A 150 0.40 8.29 -0.45
CA GLY A 150 -1.04 8.54 -0.51
C GLY A 150 -1.50 9.57 0.54
N GLY A 151 -2.42 10.47 0.16
CA GLY A 151 -2.91 11.52 1.06
C GLY A 151 -1.88 12.59 1.45
N ASP A 152 -0.69 12.63 0.84
CA ASP A 152 0.28 13.72 0.98
C ASP A 152 0.16 14.67 -0.23
N PHE A 153 -0.23 15.91 0.04
CA PHE A 153 -0.45 16.94 -0.98
C PHE A 153 0.66 18.00 -1.00
N SER A 154 1.82 17.70 -0.42
CA SER A 154 2.99 18.57 -0.53
C SER A 154 3.45 18.71 -1.98
N GLU A 155 4.06 19.85 -2.31
CA GLU A 155 4.56 20.13 -3.66
C GLU A 155 5.56 19.06 -4.13
N SER A 156 6.40 18.54 -3.23
CA SER A 156 7.37 17.48 -3.56
C SER A 156 6.69 16.17 -3.95
N ASN A 157 5.59 15.79 -3.31
CA ASN A 157 4.88 14.55 -3.62
C ASN A 157 4.09 14.69 -4.93
N LEU A 158 3.40 15.83 -5.13
CA LEU A 158 2.69 16.14 -6.37
C LEU A 158 3.64 16.26 -7.58
N TRP A 159 4.83 16.83 -7.38
CA TRP A 159 5.88 16.88 -8.40
C TRP A 159 6.33 15.48 -8.82
N LEU A 160 6.55 14.57 -7.86
CA LEU A 160 6.90 13.19 -8.16
C LEU A 160 5.80 12.48 -8.97
N CYS A 161 4.53 12.68 -8.62
CA CYS A 161 3.40 12.17 -9.40
C CYS A 161 3.45 12.67 -10.85
N ALA A 162 3.70 13.97 -11.06
CA ALA A 162 3.74 14.60 -12.37
C ALA A 162 4.90 14.10 -13.24
N GLU A 163 6.11 14.01 -12.67
CA GLU A 163 7.26 13.53 -13.43
C GLU A 163 7.12 12.05 -13.79
N LEU A 164 6.61 11.20 -12.88
CA LEU A 164 6.43 9.78 -13.19
C LEU A 164 5.33 9.55 -14.23
N VAL A 165 4.19 10.25 -14.17
CA VAL A 165 3.13 10.07 -15.18
C VAL A 165 3.60 10.57 -16.53
N LYS A 166 4.43 11.61 -16.55
CA LYS A 166 5.06 12.12 -17.76
C LYS A 166 6.06 11.11 -18.34
N ILE A 167 6.98 10.58 -17.54
CA ILE A 167 7.91 9.52 -17.98
C ILE A 167 7.11 8.36 -18.58
N LEU A 168 6.04 7.95 -17.92
CA LEU A 168 5.21 6.85 -18.42
C LEU A 168 4.51 7.21 -19.75
N SER A 169 3.88 8.38 -19.81
CA SER A 169 3.13 8.82 -20.99
C SER A 169 4.02 9.05 -22.21
N ASP A 170 5.20 9.64 -22.00
CA ASP A 170 6.20 9.90 -23.05
C ASP A 170 6.82 8.61 -23.60
N ASN A 171 6.72 7.49 -22.88
CA ASN A 171 7.30 6.19 -23.22
C ASN A 171 6.23 5.11 -23.39
N TRP A 172 5.04 5.47 -23.89
CA TRP A 172 3.89 4.57 -23.97
C TRP A 172 4.21 3.26 -24.70
N ASP A 173 4.88 3.31 -25.85
CA ASP A 173 5.18 2.12 -26.65
C ASP A 173 6.06 1.12 -25.89
N TRP A 174 7.04 1.62 -25.12
CA TRP A 174 7.88 0.76 -24.27
C TRP A 174 7.05 0.11 -23.14
N ILE A 175 6.08 0.83 -22.57
CA ILE A 175 5.24 0.29 -21.48
C ILE A 175 4.33 -0.84 -21.97
N LEU A 176 3.92 -0.83 -23.24
CA LEU A 176 3.09 -1.91 -23.80
C LEU A 176 3.78 -3.28 -23.72
N ASP A 177 5.12 -3.29 -23.80
CA ASP A 177 5.95 -4.48 -23.64
C ASP A 177 6.25 -4.81 -22.16
N GLU A 178 5.85 -3.95 -21.22
CA GLU A 178 6.07 -4.07 -19.78
C GLU A 178 4.76 -4.07 -18.97
N PRO A 179 3.93 -5.15 -19.05
CA PRO A 179 2.61 -5.20 -18.43
C PRO A 179 2.58 -4.91 -16.92
N LEU A 180 3.63 -5.32 -16.20
CA LEU A 180 3.73 -5.08 -14.76
C LEU A 180 3.87 -3.57 -14.47
N VAL A 181 4.63 -2.84 -15.28
CA VAL A 181 4.79 -1.38 -15.14
C VAL A 181 3.48 -0.68 -15.45
N LEU A 182 2.84 -1.01 -16.58
CA LEU A 182 1.54 -0.44 -16.98
C LEU A 182 0.50 -0.61 -15.87
N THR A 183 0.30 -1.85 -15.41
CA THR A 183 -0.74 -2.16 -14.43
C THR A 183 -0.40 -1.62 -13.04
N SER A 184 0.88 -1.57 -12.66
CA SER A 184 1.32 -0.94 -11.41
C SER A 184 1.06 0.55 -11.42
N ALA A 185 1.41 1.24 -12.51
CA ALA A 185 1.15 2.65 -12.68
C ALA A 185 -0.36 2.95 -12.67
N LEU A 186 -1.16 2.17 -13.40
CA LEU A 186 -2.62 2.30 -13.39
C LEU A 186 -3.19 2.16 -11.96
N PHE A 187 -2.77 1.12 -11.23
CA PHE A 187 -3.20 0.91 -9.84
C PHE A 187 -2.86 2.11 -8.94
N VAL A 188 -1.67 2.67 -9.10
CA VAL A 188 -1.18 3.83 -8.35
C VAL A 188 -1.97 5.09 -8.70
N TYR A 189 -2.14 5.41 -9.99
CA TYR A 189 -2.77 6.64 -10.42
C TYR A 189 -4.29 6.66 -10.24
N LEU A 190 -4.98 5.52 -10.40
CA LEU A 190 -6.40 5.45 -10.04
C LEU A 190 -6.62 5.79 -8.55
N ARG A 191 -5.74 5.29 -7.68
CA ARG A 191 -5.80 5.56 -6.25
C ARG A 191 -5.47 7.02 -5.92
N LEU A 192 -4.42 7.59 -6.51
CA LEU A 192 -4.00 8.97 -6.28
C LEU A 192 -5.05 9.97 -6.76
N LEU A 193 -5.63 9.72 -7.93
CA LEU A 193 -6.61 10.60 -8.53
C LEU A 193 -7.86 10.77 -7.66
N ALA A 194 -8.25 9.74 -6.91
CA ALA A 194 -9.35 9.81 -5.95
C ALA A 194 -9.11 10.87 -4.85
N ASP A 195 -7.84 11.13 -4.51
CA ASP A 195 -7.45 12.18 -3.57
C ASP A 195 -7.27 13.52 -4.30
N HIS A 196 -6.50 13.54 -5.40
CA HIS A 196 -6.14 14.76 -6.12
C HIS A 196 -7.36 15.49 -6.68
N TYR A 197 -8.34 14.76 -7.24
CA TYR A 197 -9.50 15.35 -7.89
C TYR A 197 -10.38 16.15 -6.92
N ARG A 198 -10.36 15.79 -5.63
CA ARG A 198 -11.11 16.49 -4.56
C ARG A 198 -10.48 17.82 -4.14
N LEU A 199 -9.22 18.04 -4.52
CA LEU A 199 -8.50 19.26 -4.18
C LEU A 199 -8.85 20.37 -5.19
N SER A 200 -9.23 21.53 -4.67
CA SER A 200 -9.22 22.76 -5.48
C SER A 200 -7.77 23.13 -5.78
N GLY A 201 -7.44 23.30 -7.05
CA GLY A 201 -6.07 23.44 -7.52
C GLY A 201 -5.82 24.73 -8.29
N GLY A 202 -4.56 25.14 -8.33
CA GLY A 202 -4.05 26.04 -9.37
C GLY A 202 -3.67 25.27 -10.63
N VAL A 203 -3.25 25.99 -11.67
CA VAL A 203 -2.93 25.47 -13.00
C VAL A 203 -2.04 24.21 -12.99
N LYS A 204 -1.03 24.15 -12.11
CA LYS A 204 -0.12 23.00 -11.99
C LYS A 204 -0.84 21.72 -11.55
N LEU A 205 -1.72 21.81 -10.55
CA LEU A 205 -2.45 20.66 -10.03
C LEU A 205 -3.51 20.19 -11.03
N ASP A 206 -4.17 21.11 -11.72
CA ASP A 206 -5.16 20.74 -12.74
C ASP A 206 -4.49 20.10 -13.97
N SER A 207 -3.29 20.55 -14.34
CA SER A 207 -2.46 19.88 -15.34
C SER A 207 -2.10 18.46 -14.91
N LEU A 208 -1.68 18.25 -13.65
CA LEU A 208 -1.42 16.92 -13.10
C LEU A 208 -2.66 16.02 -13.18
N LYS A 209 -3.82 16.48 -12.69
CA LYS A 209 -5.08 15.72 -12.77
C LYS A 209 -5.38 15.29 -14.19
N ARG A 210 -5.21 16.18 -15.18
CA ARG A 210 -5.45 15.88 -16.58
C ARG A 210 -4.52 14.77 -17.09
N MET A 211 -3.22 14.87 -16.81
CA MET A 211 -2.25 13.81 -17.18
C MET A 211 -2.60 12.47 -16.54
N GLU A 212 -2.99 12.45 -15.26
CA GLU A 212 -3.40 11.23 -14.55
C GLU A 212 -4.66 10.61 -15.16
N ILE A 213 -5.68 11.42 -15.47
CA ILE A 213 -6.91 10.94 -16.13
C ILE A 213 -6.56 10.39 -17.51
N ASP A 214 -5.80 11.13 -18.33
CA ASP A 214 -5.45 10.71 -19.69
C ASP A 214 -4.70 9.39 -19.69
N PHE A 215 -3.69 9.25 -18.83
CA PHE A 215 -2.95 7.99 -18.68
C PHE A 215 -3.86 6.82 -18.27
N CYS A 216 -4.68 7.01 -17.23
CA CYS A 216 -5.55 5.94 -16.72
C CYS A 216 -6.60 5.53 -17.75
N ILE A 217 -7.24 6.50 -18.40
CA ILE A 217 -8.26 6.24 -19.42
C ILE A 217 -7.63 5.56 -20.64
N LYS A 218 -6.45 6.00 -21.08
CA LYS A 218 -5.72 5.34 -22.18
C LYS A 218 -5.45 3.87 -21.84
N ALA A 219 -4.92 3.58 -20.66
CA ALA A 219 -4.68 2.20 -20.22
C ALA A 219 -5.98 1.37 -20.15
N LEU A 220 -7.05 1.91 -19.57
CA LEU A 220 -8.33 1.22 -19.45
C LEU A 220 -9.03 0.98 -20.79
N ARG A 221 -8.84 1.87 -21.78
CA ARG A 221 -9.51 1.79 -23.08
C ARG A 221 -8.72 0.99 -24.11
N GLU A 222 -7.40 1.14 -24.13
CA GLU A 222 -6.53 0.51 -25.13
C GLU A 222 -5.93 -0.82 -24.62
N CYS A 223 -5.76 -0.99 -23.31
CA CYS A 223 -5.02 -2.11 -22.71
C CYS A 223 -5.84 -2.88 -21.65
N PHE A 224 -7.17 -2.92 -21.78
CA PHE A 224 -8.05 -3.48 -20.73
C PHE A 224 -7.74 -4.94 -20.39
N SER A 225 -7.30 -5.74 -21.37
CA SER A 225 -6.89 -7.13 -21.16
C SER A 225 -5.77 -7.26 -20.12
N LEU A 226 -4.82 -6.31 -20.11
CA LEU A 226 -3.76 -6.22 -19.09
C LEU A 226 -4.33 -5.71 -17.76
N CYS A 227 -5.23 -4.73 -17.78
CA CYS A 227 -5.87 -4.21 -16.57
C CYS A 227 -6.60 -5.29 -15.76
N LEU A 228 -7.14 -6.32 -16.42
CA LEU A 228 -7.78 -7.46 -15.75
C LEU A 228 -6.83 -8.23 -14.80
N GLN A 229 -5.51 -8.12 -14.96
CA GLN A 229 -4.51 -8.74 -14.08
C GLN A 229 -4.52 -8.13 -12.66
N ILE A 230 -5.03 -6.90 -12.51
CA ILE A 230 -5.21 -6.27 -11.21
C ILE A 230 -6.26 -7.02 -10.37
N GLY A 231 -7.27 -7.61 -11.01
CA GLY A 231 -8.37 -8.29 -10.30
C GLY A 231 -9.34 -7.34 -9.61
N ARG A 232 -10.04 -7.83 -8.58
CA ARG A 232 -11.18 -7.16 -7.94
C ARG A 232 -10.89 -5.76 -7.41
N ASP A 233 -9.68 -5.47 -6.91
CA ASP A 233 -9.35 -4.13 -6.42
C ASP A 233 -9.33 -3.07 -7.54
N LEU A 234 -9.28 -3.45 -8.82
CA LEU A 234 -9.51 -2.51 -9.92
C LEU A 234 -10.90 -1.88 -9.80
N VAL A 235 -11.93 -2.69 -9.48
CA VAL A 235 -13.30 -2.21 -9.31
C VAL A 235 -13.39 -1.28 -8.10
N ARG A 236 -12.72 -1.64 -6.99
CA ARG A 236 -12.63 -0.76 -5.81
C ARG A 236 -12.03 0.59 -6.13
N LEU A 237 -10.97 0.64 -6.93
CA LEU A 237 -10.31 1.90 -7.31
C LEU A 237 -11.18 2.73 -8.26
N LEU A 238 -11.83 2.08 -9.23
CA LEU A 238 -12.72 2.77 -10.17
C LEU A 238 -13.95 3.38 -9.49
N GLN A 239 -14.48 2.75 -8.43
CA GLN A 239 -15.69 3.22 -7.77
C GLN A 239 -15.49 4.62 -7.16
N ASP A 240 -14.27 4.91 -6.69
CA ASP A 240 -13.92 6.20 -6.08
C ASP A 240 -13.85 7.32 -7.13
N LEU A 241 -13.79 6.97 -8.43
CA LEU A 241 -13.61 7.89 -9.55
C LEU A 241 -14.89 8.10 -10.39
N VAL A 242 -16.01 7.44 -10.06
CA VAL A 242 -17.26 7.49 -10.85
C VAL A 242 -17.82 8.90 -11.07
N HIS A 243 -17.46 9.84 -10.20
CA HIS A 243 -17.86 11.24 -10.28
C HIS A 243 -17.16 12.00 -11.41
N ILE A 244 -15.97 11.54 -11.84
CA ILE A 244 -15.20 12.08 -12.96
C ILE A 244 -15.83 11.61 -14.29
N PRO A 245 -16.12 12.50 -15.25
CA PRO A 245 -16.87 12.15 -16.48
C PRO A 245 -16.32 10.96 -17.26
N GLU A 246 -15.01 10.91 -17.50
CA GLU A 246 -14.37 9.88 -18.31
C GLU A 246 -14.45 8.50 -17.64
N PHE A 247 -14.27 8.46 -16.32
CA PHE A 247 -14.43 7.23 -15.52
C PHE A 247 -15.89 6.80 -15.40
N ARG A 248 -16.82 7.76 -15.40
CA ARG A 248 -18.26 7.44 -15.48
C ARG A 248 -18.60 6.71 -16.77
N ASP A 249 -17.99 7.09 -17.89
CA ASP A 249 -18.20 6.40 -19.16
C ASP A 249 -17.54 5.02 -19.17
N VAL A 250 -16.37 4.86 -18.54
CA VAL A 250 -15.77 3.54 -18.30
C VAL A 250 -16.73 2.66 -17.48
N TRP A 251 -17.32 3.21 -16.42
CA TRP A 251 -18.29 2.49 -15.59
C TRP A 251 -19.54 2.07 -16.34
N LYS A 252 -20.11 2.96 -17.17
CA LYS A 252 -21.26 2.61 -18.02
C LYS A 252 -20.93 1.43 -18.93
N ASP A 253 -19.77 1.46 -19.56
CA ASP A 253 -19.36 0.40 -20.46
C ASP A 253 -19.08 -0.91 -19.70
N LEU A 254 -18.47 -0.85 -18.50
CA LEU A 254 -18.24 -2.03 -17.65
C LEU A 254 -19.54 -2.72 -17.21
N LEU A 255 -20.60 -1.95 -16.97
CA LEU A 255 -21.87 -2.48 -16.46
C LEU A 255 -22.85 -2.87 -17.57
N PHE A 256 -22.86 -2.14 -18.69
CA PHE A 256 -23.92 -2.24 -19.70
C PHE A 256 -23.43 -2.70 -21.08
N ASP A 257 -22.15 -2.52 -21.43
CA ASP A 257 -21.60 -3.00 -22.72
C ASP A 257 -20.10 -3.38 -22.64
N PRO A 258 -19.72 -4.44 -21.91
CA PRO A 258 -18.33 -4.83 -21.69
C PRO A 258 -17.53 -5.12 -22.97
N ARG A 259 -18.22 -5.41 -24.08
CA ARG A 259 -17.62 -5.67 -25.39
C ARG A 259 -16.82 -4.49 -25.92
N LYS A 260 -17.10 -3.26 -25.47
CA LYS A 260 -16.33 -2.06 -25.84
C LYS A 260 -14.87 -2.11 -25.40
N PHE A 261 -14.54 -2.92 -24.40
CA PHE A 261 -13.15 -3.15 -23.99
C PHE A 261 -12.40 -4.14 -24.89
N GLN A 262 -13.10 -4.78 -25.84
CA GLN A 262 -12.52 -5.66 -26.86
C GLN A 262 -11.70 -6.83 -26.28
N VAL A 263 -12.02 -7.28 -25.07
CA VAL A 263 -11.40 -8.44 -24.45
C VAL A 263 -12.24 -9.69 -24.70
N LEU A 264 -11.65 -10.68 -25.37
CA LEU A 264 -12.31 -11.94 -25.66
C LEU A 264 -12.76 -12.64 -24.37
N GLY A 265 -14.05 -12.97 -24.28
CA GLY A 265 -14.63 -13.70 -23.15
C GLY A 265 -15.01 -12.83 -21.94
N PHE A 266 -14.62 -11.55 -21.90
CA PHE A 266 -15.05 -10.64 -20.82
C PHE A 266 -16.47 -10.15 -21.09
N THR A 267 -17.42 -10.67 -20.32
CA THR A 267 -18.86 -10.41 -20.55
C THR A 267 -19.57 -9.80 -19.35
N ASP A 268 -19.00 -9.93 -18.15
CA ASP A 268 -19.63 -9.50 -16.92
C ASP A 268 -18.57 -9.07 -15.89
N ILE A 269 -18.84 -7.98 -15.17
CA ILE A 269 -18.00 -7.49 -14.07
C ILE A 269 -17.79 -8.52 -12.95
N LEU A 270 -18.68 -9.50 -12.83
CA LEU A 270 -18.53 -10.63 -11.92
C LEU A 270 -17.22 -11.42 -12.14
N GLU A 271 -16.70 -11.44 -13.37
CA GLU A 271 -15.39 -12.02 -13.66
C GLU A 271 -14.26 -11.26 -12.95
N LEU A 272 -14.34 -9.93 -12.90
CA LEU A 272 -13.39 -9.10 -12.15
C LEU A 272 -13.54 -9.29 -10.64
N TYR A 273 -14.77 -9.31 -10.13
CA TYR A 273 -15.02 -9.52 -8.71
C TYR A 273 -14.44 -10.85 -8.20
N ARG A 274 -14.52 -11.91 -9.00
CA ARG A 274 -13.98 -13.23 -8.63
C ARG A 274 -12.47 -13.33 -8.79
N ARG A 275 -11.83 -12.49 -9.61
CA ARG A 275 -10.37 -12.47 -9.76
C ARG A 275 -9.72 -11.85 -8.53
N ARG A 276 -8.95 -12.64 -7.80
CA ARG A 276 -8.13 -12.16 -6.68
C ARG A 276 -7.09 -11.17 -7.19
N THR A 277 -6.91 -10.07 -6.46
CA THR A 277 -5.83 -9.13 -6.70
C THR A 277 -4.48 -9.69 -6.20
N PRO A 278 -3.45 -9.78 -7.05
CA PRO A 278 -2.11 -10.19 -6.65
C PRO A 278 -1.52 -9.29 -5.55
N THR A 279 -0.73 -9.88 -4.65
CA THR A 279 -0.25 -9.21 -3.43
C THR A 279 0.68 -8.02 -3.67
N HIS A 280 1.39 -8.02 -4.80
CA HIS A 280 2.32 -6.94 -5.15
C HIS A 280 1.61 -5.60 -5.37
N TYR A 281 0.35 -5.58 -5.83
CA TYR A 281 -0.39 -4.33 -6.02
C TYR A 281 -0.61 -3.58 -4.71
N PHE A 282 -0.82 -4.28 -3.59
CA PHE A 282 -0.98 -3.63 -2.29
C PHE A 282 0.32 -3.04 -1.74
N LEU A 283 1.48 -3.51 -2.21
CA LEU A 283 2.77 -2.90 -1.89
C LEU A 283 2.97 -1.57 -2.63
N LEU A 284 2.29 -1.35 -3.76
CA LEU A 284 2.40 -0.12 -4.55
C LEU A 284 1.88 1.12 -3.82
N ARG A 285 0.99 0.93 -2.86
CA ARG A 285 0.39 2.02 -2.08
C ARG A 285 0.98 2.17 -0.68
N ILE A 286 1.99 1.36 -0.35
CA ILE A 286 2.71 1.39 0.91
C ILE A 286 4.18 1.68 0.61
N THR A 287 4.66 2.83 1.07
CA THR A 287 6.07 3.19 0.88
C THR A 287 6.99 2.18 1.56
N PRO A 288 8.23 1.98 1.10
CA PRO A 288 9.17 1.06 1.73
C PRO A 288 9.35 1.30 3.23
N GLU A 289 9.34 2.58 3.63
CA GLU A 289 9.43 2.96 5.03
C GLU A 289 8.16 2.62 5.84
N MET A 290 6.97 2.84 5.28
CA MET A 290 5.72 2.41 5.94
C MET A 290 5.67 0.89 6.08
N GLU A 291 6.06 0.16 5.03
CA GLU A 291 6.12 -1.30 5.03
C GLU A 291 7.05 -1.81 6.14
N ALA A 292 8.27 -1.27 6.24
CA ALA A 292 9.23 -1.66 7.27
C ALA A 292 8.66 -1.48 8.68
N HIS A 293 8.00 -0.34 8.95
CA HIS A 293 7.38 -0.08 10.25
C HIS A 293 6.18 -0.99 10.54
N LEU A 294 5.30 -1.23 9.55
CA LEU A 294 4.15 -2.12 9.70
C LEU A 294 4.58 -3.57 9.92
N ARG A 295 5.55 -4.06 9.13
CA ARG A 295 6.11 -5.39 9.32
C ARG A 295 6.78 -5.52 10.67
N PHE A 296 7.53 -4.51 11.12
CA PHE A 296 8.13 -4.55 12.44
C PHE A 296 7.08 -4.67 13.55
N LEU A 297 6.02 -3.86 13.47
CA LEU A 297 4.89 -3.90 14.39
C LEU A 297 4.25 -5.30 14.42
N LEU A 298 4.00 -5.90 13.26
CA LEU A 298 3.26 -7.17 13.14
C LEU A 298 4.13 -8.43 13.28
N THR A 299 5.46 -8.29 13.37
CA THR A 299 6.40 -9.42 13.44
C THR A 299 7.12 -9.48 14.80
N TYR A 300 7.40 -8.34 15.43
CA TYR A 300 8.28 -8.29 16.60
C TYR A 300 7.66 -7.64 17.84
N VAL A 301 6.61 -6.82 17.70
CA VAL A 301 6.06 -6.09 18.85
C VAL A 301 5.11 -6.98 19.64
N LYS A 302 5.44 -7.21 20.90
CA LYS A 302 4.62 -8.01 21.80
C LYS A 302 3.31 -7.30 22.18
N TRP A 303 2.26 -8.09 22.39
CA TRP A 303 0.98 -7.63 22.93
C TRP A 303 1.19 -6.88 24.26
N GLY A 304 0.45 -5.79 24.43
CA GLY A 304 0.60 -4.84 25.54
C GLY A 304 1.66 -3.77 25.33
N SER A 305 2.64 -3.97 24.43
CA SER A 305 3.74 -3.02 24.17
C SER A 305 3.50 -2.11 22.96
N GLN A 306 2.39 -2.29 22.23
CA GLN A 306 2.12 -1.62 20.95
C GLN A 306 1.93 -0.11 21.03
N LYS A 307 1.51 0.44 22.18
CA LYS A 307 1.04 1.84 22.29
C LYS A 307 2.07 2.85 21.77
N ARG A 308 3.35 2.66 22.10
CA ARG A 308 4.43 3.56 21.65
C ARG A 308 4.68 3.45 20.15
N TYR A 309 4.71 2.23 19.61
CA TYR A 309 4.92 1.98 18.18
C TYR A 309 3.76 2.53 17.34
N GLN A 310 2.52 2.33 17.79
CA GLN A 310 1.33 2.92 17.18
C GLN A 310 1.39 4.45 17.20
N ALA A 311 1.76 5.06 18.33
CA ALA A 311 1.89 6.51 18.42
C ALA A 311 2.98 7.06 17.49
N TRP A 312 4.12 6.37 17.38
CA TRP A 312 5.18 6.73 16.44
C TRP A 312 4.75 6.59 14.98
N PHE A 313 4.09 5.49 14.64
CA PHE A 313 3.56 5.28 13.30
C PHE A 313 2.53 6.35 12.94
N ALA A 314 1.55 6.60 13.80
CA ALA A 314 0.53 7.63 13.56
C ALA A 314 1.15 9.04 13.46
N LYS A 315 2.09 9.38 14.34
CA LYS A 315 2.80 10.66 14.27
C LYS A 315 3.58 10.79 12.96
N LYS A 316 4.12 9.69 12.44
CA LYS A 316 4.95 9.71 11.24
C LYS A 316 4.16 9.63 9.94
N HIS A 317 3.02 8.94 9.92
CA HIS A 317 2.32 8.56 8.68
C HIS A 317 0.84 8.94 8.63
N LEU A 318 0.21 9.29 9.76
CA LEU A 318 -1.24 9.52 9.88
C LEU A 318 -1.59 10.86 10.56
N CYS A 319 -0.64 11.80 10.62
CA CYS A 319 -0.80 13.03 11.41
C CYS A 319 -1.16 14.26 10.57
N TRP A 320 -0.90 14.27 9.26
CA TRP A 320 -1.17 15.43 8.40
C TRP A 320 -2.58 15.41 7.81
N PRO A 321 -3.12 16.57 7.39
CA PRO A 321 -4.43 16.64 6.73
C PRO A 321 -4.46 15.78 5.45
N GLY A 322 -5.45 14.89 5.33
CA GLY A 322 -5.59 14.00 4.18
C GLY A 322 -4.93 12.62 4.32
N SER A 323 -4.05 12.44 5.32
CA SER A 323 -3.37 11.15 5.59
C SER A 323 -4.34 9.99 5.87
N GLU A 324 -5.56 10.26 6.33
CA GLU A 324 -6.58 9.22 6.60
C GLU A 324 -6.94 8.39 5.35
N THR A 325 -6.73 8.93 4.15
CA THR A 325 -6.94 8.19 2.89
C THR A 325 -6.05 6.94 2.81
N VAL A 326 -4.83 6.99 3.37
CA VAL A 326 -3.87 5.87 3.34
C VAL A 326 -4.27 4.72 4.27
N ILE A 327 -5.18 4.95 5.23
CA ILE A 327 -5.64 3.91 6.15
C ILE A 327 -6.27 2.74 5.37
N THR A 328 -7.03 3.05 4.33
CA THR A 328 -7.62 2.06 3.41
C THR A 328 -6.54 1.17 2.80
N ASP A 329 -5.45 1.79 2.30
CA ASP A 329 -4.34 1.09 1.65
C ASP A 329 -3.56 0.23 2.68
N ILE A 330 -3.36 0.73 3.91
CA ILE A 330 -2.74 -0.01 5.01
C ILE A 330 -3.57 -1.24 5.38
N ILE A 331 -4.90 -1.10 5.49
CA ILE A 331 -5.78 -2.24 5.80
C ILE A 331 -5.70 -3.30 4.70
N ARG A 332 -5.75 -2.90 3.41
CA ARG A 332 -5.58 -3.85 2.30
C ARG A 332 -4.22 -4.55 2.38
N PHE A 333 -3.13 -3.84 2.68
CA PHE A 333 -1.80 -4.44 2.88
C PHE A 333 -1.78 -5.46 4.03
N ILE A 334 -2.35 -5.13 5.20
CA ILE A 334 -2.38 -6.03 6.36
C ILE A 334 -3.18 -7.29 6.05
N CYS A 335 -4.32 -7.17 5.36
CA CYS A 335 -5.14 -8.31 5.00
C CYS A 335 -4.48 -9.16 3.90
N CYS A 336 -3.93 -8.55 2.86
CA CYS A 336 -3.62 -9.25 1.61
C CYS A 336 -2.14 -9.54 1.37
N SER A 337 -1.23 -8.81 2.03
CA SER A 337 0.22 -8.90 1.76
C SER A 337 1.06 -9.23 2.99
N HIS A 338 0.50 -9.09 4.19
CA HIS A 338 1.14 -9.54 5.42
C HIS A 338 0.42 -10.75 6.02
N HIS A 339 0.93 -11.94 5.72
CA HIS A 339 0.45 -13.22 6.26
C HIS A 339 1.53 -13.77 7.21
N PRO A 340 1.40 -13.57 8.54
CA PRO A 340 2.38 -14.08 9.49
C PRO A 340 2.44 -15.62 9.43
N PRO A 341 3.62 -16.24 9.59
CA PRO A 341 3.73 -17.69 9.71
C PRO A 341 3.18 -18.15 11.07
N ASN A 342 2.90 -19.44 11.21
CA ASN A 342 2.23 -20.01 12.38
C ASN A 342 2.96 -19.73 13.69
N GLU A 343 4.29 -19.67 13.67
CA GLU A 343 5.11 -19.36 14.85
C GLU A 343 4.79 -17.97 15.40
N ILE A 344 4.51 -16.99 14.51
CA ILE A 344 4.13 -15.64 14.91
C ILE A 344 2.67 -15.63 15.39
N ILE A 345 1.77 -16.32 14.69
CA ILE A 345 0.35 -16.40 15.06
C ILE A 345 0.17 -16.99 16.47
N GLN A 346 0.96 -18.01 16.81
CA GLN A 346 0.94 -18.68 18.12
C GLN A 346 1.80 -17.99 19.19
N SER A 347 2.49 -16.90 18.83
CA SER A 347 3.31 -16.13 19.76
C SER A 347 2.52 -15.03 20.46
N ASN A 348 3.20 -14.27 21.33
CA ASN A 348 2.65 -13.08 21.97
C ASN A 348 2.85 -11.78 21.15
N VAL A 349 3.06 -11.87 19.84
CA VAL A 349 3.14 -10.70 18.94
C VAL A 349 1.74 -10.11 18.74
N ILE A 350 1.64 -8.79 18.57
CA ILE A 350 0.36 -8.13 18.31
C ILE A 350 -0.30 -8.68 17.04
N SER A 351 -1.54 -9.12 17.17
CA SER A 351 -2.30 -9.68 16.05
C SER A 351 -2.73 -8.61 15.03
N ARG A 352 -2.86 -9.03 13.77
CA ARG A 352 -3.31 -8.16 12.65
C ARG A 352 -4.63 -7.45 12.93
N TRP A 353 -5.61 -8.17 13.48
CA TRP A 353 -6.93 -7.63 13.80
C TRP A 353 -6.86 -6.45 14.79
N ALA A 354 -5.94 -6.50 15.76
CA ALA A 354 -5.79 -5.44 16.75
C ALA A 354 -5.18 -4.16 16.16
N VAL A 355 -4.26 -4.32 15.20
CA VAL A 355 -3.72 -3.19 14.44
C VAL A 355 -4.82 -2.57 13.56
N ILE A 356 -5.66 -3.37 12.90
CA ILE A 356 -6.80 -2.87 12.13
C ILE A 356 -7.81 -2.14 13.03
N GLY A 357 -8.15 -2.69 14.20
CA GLY A 357 -9.03 -2.02 15.16
C GLY A 357 -8.48 -0.66 15.62
N TRP A 358 -7.15 -0.54 15.78
CA TRP A 358 -6.51 0.74 16.04
C TRP A 358 -6.58 1.70 14.84
N LEU A 359 -6.34 1.22 13.61
CA LEU A 359 -6.42 2.02 12.40
C LEU A 359 -7.82 2.58 12.15
N LEU A 360 -8.88 1.81 12.41
CA LEU A 360 -10.26 2.29 12.33
C LEU A 360 -10.50 3.47 13.30
N LYS A 361 -9.91 3.43 14.50
CA LYS A 361 -9.97 4.55 15.46
C LYS A 361 -9.14 5.76 15.04
N CYS A 362 -8.26 5.63 14.05
CA CYS A 362 -7.54 6.77 13.48
C CYS A 362 -8.37 7.53 12.44
N CYS A 363 -9.47 6.97 11.93
CA CYS A 363 -10.41 7.69 11.07
C CYS A 363 -11.21 8.71 11.89
N ARG A 364 -11.08 9.99 11.53
CA ARG A 364 -11.76 11.13 12.18
C ARG A 364 -13.08 11.48 11.52
N ARG A 365 -13.28 11.03 10.27
CA ARG A 365 -14.51 11.28 9.49
C ARG A 365 -15.14 9.96 9.04
N ASN A 366 -16.46 9.91 9.10
CA ASN A 366 -17.25 8.71 8.78
C ASN A 366 -16.96 8.14 7.39
N TYR A 367 -16.68 8.98 6.39
CA TYR A 367 -16.41 8.49 5.03
C TYR A 367 -15.07 7.75 4.93
N PHE A 368 -14.04 8.16 5.69
CA PHE A 368 -12.78 7.44 5.75
C PHE A 368 -12.95 6.10 6.45
N GLU A 369 -13.72 6.09 7.54
CA GLU A 369 -14.04 4.88 8.27
C GLU A 369 -14.85 3.90 7.41
N ALA A 370 -15.82 4.40 6.63
CA ALA A 370 -16.58 3.59 5.67
C ALA A 370 -15.66 2.95 4.61
N ASN A 371 -14.73 3.72 4.04
CA ASN A 371 -13.76 3.19 3.08
C ASN A 371 -12.83 2.15 3.72
N ALA A 372 -12.41 2.37 4.95
CA ALA A 372 -11.60 1.44 5.73
C ALA A 372 -12.35 0.12 6.02
N LYS A 373 -13.63 0.19 6.40
CA LYS A 373 -14.50 -0.97 6.59
C LYS A 373 -14.74 -1.72 5.28
N LEU A 374 -14.94 -1.00 4.17
CA LEU A 374 -15.05 -1.62 2.85
C LEU A 374 -13.76 -2.36 2.47
N ALA A 375 -12.59 -1.77 2.69
CA ALA A 375 -11.31 -2.43 2.46
C ALA A 375 -11.11 -3.70 3.30
N LEU A 376 -11.61 -3.68 4.55
CA LEU A 376 -11.57 -4.82 5.47
C LEU A 376 -12.47 -5.97 5.00
N PHE A 377 -13.68 -5.66 4.50
CA PHE A 377 -14.63 -6.65 4.02
C PHE A 377 -14.56 -6.95 2.52
N TYR A 378 -13.65 -6.32 1.77
CA TYR A 378 -13.65 -6.42 0.31
C TYR A 378 -13.52 -7.84 -0.21
N ASP A 379 -12.65 -8.64 0.43
CA ASP A 379 -12.44 -10.04 0.07
C ASP A 379 -13.53 -10.99 0.58
N TRP A 380 -14.48 -10.50 1.39
CA TRP A 380 -15.63 -11.27 1.84
C TRP A 380 -16.74 -11.33 0.79
N LEU A 381 -16.92 -10.24 0.02
CA LEU A 381 -18.10 -10.06 -0.82
C LEU A 381 -18.23 -11.16 -1.87
N PHE A 382 -17.17 -11.48 -2.59
CA PHE A 382 -17.17 -12.51 -3.64
C PHE A 382 -16.22 -13.66 -3.31
N PHE A 383 -16.08 -13.97 -2.02
CA PHE A 383 -15.14 -14.98 -1.53
C PHE A 383 -15.37 -16.36 -2.18
N ASP A 384 -14.29 -16.94 -2.70
CA ASP A 384 -14.24 -18.31 -3.19
C ASP A 384 -13.05 -19.03 -2.58
N GLU A 385 -13.29 -20.05 -1.76
CA GLU A 385 -12.24 -20.84 -1.09
C GLU A 385 -11.19 -21.44 -2.05
N LYS A 386 -11.55 -21.68 -3.31
CA LYS A 386 -10.59 -22.22 -4.30
C LYS A 386 -9.57 -21.19 -4.76
N MET A 387 -9.92 -19.91 -4.71
CA MET A 387 -9.15 -18.81 -5.28
C MET A 387 -8.57 -17.88 -4.21
N ASP A 388 -9.31 -17.69 -3.13
CA ASP A 388 -9.05 -16.74 -2.07
C ASP A 388 -8.35 -17.38 -0.86
N ASN A 389 -7.63 -16.56 -0.12
CA ASN A 389 -6.88 -17.00 1.06
C ASN A 389 -7.66 -16.62 2.33
N ILE A 390 -7.82 -17.57 3.25
CA ILE A 390 -8.42 -17.35 4.58
C ILE A 390 -7.77 -16.18 5.34
N MET A 391 -6.45 -15.98 5.14
CA MET A 391 -5.69 -14.90 5.76
C MET A 391 -6.15 -13.50 5.33
N ASN A 392 -6.88 -13.36 4.22
CA ASN A 392 -7.45 -12.09 3.77
C ASN A 392 -8.72 -11.71 4.54
N ILE A 393 -9.47 -12.71 5.03
CA ILE A 393 -10.78 -12.52 5.67
C ILE A 393 -10.72 -12.66 7.20
N GLU A 394 -9.75 -13.42 7.74
CA GLU A 394 -9.61 -13.61 9.19
C GLU A 394 -9.54 -12.30 10.01
N PRO A 395 -8.90 -11.20 9.56
CA PRO A 395 -8.68 -10.08 10.45
C PRO A 395 -9.99 -9.38 10.84
N ALA A 396 -10.98 -9.38 9.95
CA ALA A 396 -12.29 -8.82 10.21
C ALA A 396 -13.07 -9.66 11.25
N MET A 397 -13.05 -10.99 11.09
CA MET A 397 -13.71 -11.91 12.02
C MET A 397 -13.10 -11.84 13.42
N LEU A 398 -11.77 -11.93 13.50
CA LEU A 398 -11.06 -11.85 14.77
C LEU A 398 -11.26 -10.49 15.43
N LEU A 399 -11.31 -9.39 14.66
CA LEU A 399 -11.60 -8.07 15.21
C LEU A 399 -13.01 -8.03 15.83
N MET A 400 -14.02 -8.55 15.14
CA MET A 400 -15.39 -8.60 15.66
C MET A 400 -15.50 -9.45 16.93
N VAL A 401 -14.98 -10.67 16.94
CA VAL A 401 -15.09 -11.58 18.09
C VAL A 401 -14.29 -11.07 19.29
N ASN A 402 -13.04 -10.65 19.09
CA ASN A 402 -12.18 -10.20 20.20
C ASN A 402 -12.55 -8.81 20.74
N SER A 403 -13.38 -8.04 20.02
CA SER A 403 -13.87 -6.74 20.49
C SER A 403 -15.09 -6.87 21.39
N VAL A 404 -15.86 -7.97 21.33
CA VAL A 404 -17.09 -8.16 22.14
C VAL A 404 -16.90 -7.85 23.63
N PRO A 405 -15.84 -8.32 24.32
CA PRO A 405 -15.74 -8.14 25.77
C PRO A 405 -15.51 -6.69 26.25
N LYS A 406 -14.92 -5.83 25.40
CA LYS A 406 -14.45 -4.49 25.82
C LYS A 406 -14.81 -3.34 24.87
N TYR A 407 -15.06 -3.64 23.60
CA TYR A 407 -15.25 -2.70 22.50
C TYR A 407 -16.39 -3.16 21.59
N VAL A 408 -17.53 -3.54 22.18
CA VAL A 408 -18.69 -4.09 21.45
C VAL A 408 -19.23 -3.15 20.37
N ASP A 409 -18.99 -1.85 20.51
CA ASP A 409 -19.28 -0.80 19.52
C ASP A 409 -18.56 -1.07 18.18
N ILE A 410 -17.31 -1.55 18.22
CA ILE A 410 -16.57 -1.94 17.03
C ILE A 410 -17.28 -3.12 16.35
N THR A 411 -17.63 -4.15 17.13
CA THR A 411 -18.36 -5.33 16.61
C THR A 411 -19.69 -4.94 15.97
N HIS A 412 -20.46 -4.07 16.65
CA HIS A 412 -21.75 -3.60 16.18
C HIS A 412 -21.63 -2.89 14.82
N THR A 413 -20.74 -1.90 14.74
CA THR A 413 -20.56 -1.11 13.52
C THR A 413 -19.99 -1.91 12.36
N LEU A 414 -19.18 -2.94 12.62
CA LEU A 414 -18.66 -3.84 11.59
C LEU A 414 -19.75 -4.78 11.03
N LEU A 415 -20.56 -5.39 11.89
CA LEU A 415 -21.68 -6.23 11.46
C LEU A 415 -22.72 -5.41 10.68
N GLU A 416 -23.08 -4.24 11.17
CA GLU A 416 -23.98 -3.32 10.48
C GLU A 416 -23.45 -2.95 9.09
N PHE A 417 -22.16 -2.62 8.99
CA PHE A 417 -21.54 -2.28 7.71
C PHE A 417 -21.46 -3.48 6.76
N LEU A 418 -21.10 -4.67 7.24
CA LEU A 418 -21.11 -5.89 6.42
C LEU A 418 -22.49 -6.14 5.82
N PHE A 419 -23.55 -6.00 6.62
CA PHE A 419 -24.91 -6.18 6.15
C PHE A 419 -25.37 -5.08 5.19
N LEU A 420 -24.92 -3.85 5.40
CA LEU A 420 -25.12 -2.77 4.43
C LEU A 420 -24.48 -3.11 3.07
N LEU A 421 -23.26 -3.67 3.07
CA LEU A 421 -22.59 -4.11 1.84
C LEU A 421 -23.34 -5.27 1.17
N VAL A 422 -23.79 -6.26 1.93
CA VAL A 422 -24.56 -7.39 1.39
C VAL A 422 -25.81 -6.90 0.65
N ASP A 423 -26.49 -5.89 1.18
CA ASP A 423 -27.72 -5.39 0.56
C ASP A 423 -27.47 -4.44 -0.61
N ASN A 424 -26.38 -3.66 -0.57
CA ASN A 424 -26.27 -2.46 -1.41
C ASN A 424 -24.98 -2.36 -2.23
N TYR A 425 -23.98 -3.23 -2.05
CA TYR A 425 -22.71 -3.07 -2.78
C TYR A 425 -22.89 -3.24 -4.30
N ASP A 426 -23.53 -4.34 -4.71
CA ASP A 426 -24.02 -4.54 -6.07
C ASP A 426 -25.36 -5.29 -6.00
N VAL A 427 -26.45 -4.53 -6.14
CA VAL A 427 -27.83 -5.03 -6.03
C VAL A 427 -28.10 -6.11 -7.07
N SER A 428 -27.51 -6.01 -8.27
CA SER A 428 -27.69 -6.99 -9.34
C SER A 428 -27.00 -8.32 -9.05
N LYS A 429 -25.96 -8.30 -8.20
CA LYS A 429 -25.17 -9.47 -7.79
C LYS A 429 -25.37 -9.84 -6.33
N LYS A 430 -26.43 -9.36 -5.68
CA LYS A 430 -26.72 -9.61 -4.26
C LYS A 430 -26.60 -11.07 -3.86
N GLU A 431 -27.14 -12.00 -4.64
CA GLU A 431 -27.03 -13.43 -4.33
C GLU A 431 -25.58 -13.96 -4.34
N ALA A 432 -24.75 -13.46 -5.26
CA ALA A 432 -23.33 -13.82 -5.27
C ALA A 432 -22.63 -13.27 -4.03
N ILE A 433 -23.01 -12.07 -3.57
CA ILE A 433 -22.48 -11.48 -2.34
C ILE A 433 -22.89 -12.29 -1.11
N VAL A 434 -24.16 -12.66 -1.01
CA VAL A 434 -24.67 -13.52 0.09
C VAL A 434 -23.91 -14.84 0.12
N ARG A 435 -23.67 -15.47 -1.04
CA ARG A 435 -22.88 -16.71 -1.12
C ARG A 435 -21.43 -16.50 -0.70
N GLY A 436 -20.77 -15.42 -1.12
CA GLY A 436 -19.40 -15.11 -0.72
C GLY A 436 -19.27 -14.92 0.79
N VAL A 437 -20.12 -14.09 1.38
CA VAL A 437 -20.12 -13.85 2.84
C VAL A 437 -20.44 -15.14 3.62
N SER A 438 -21.40 -15.94 3.17
CA SER A 438 -21.70 -17.24 3.78
C SER A 438 -20.50 -18.19 3.71
N ALA A 439 -19.83 -18.27 2.55
CA ALA A 439 -18.66 -19.12 2.36
C ALA A 439 -17.48 -18.68 3.25
N ALA A 440 -17.25 -17.36 3.38
CA ALA A 440 -16.24 -16.80 4.27
C ALA A 440 -16.51 -17.16 5.73
N LEU A 441 -17.72 -16.94 6.23
CA LEU A 441 -18.13 -17.29 7.60
C LEU A 441 -17.94 -18.79 7.89
N ASN A 442 -18.42 -19.64 6.98
CA ASN A 442 -18.30 -21.09 7.12
C ASN A 442 -16.85 -21.56 7.13
N LEU A 443 -15.99 -21.00 6.26
CA LEU A 443 -14.58 -21.36 6.22
C LEU A 443 -13.87 -20.97 7.52
N LEU A 444 -14.13 -19.77 8.04
CA LEU A 444 -13.51 -19.25 9.26
C LEU A 444 -13.79 -20.12 10.48
N VAL A 445 -15.04 -20.61 10.62
CA VAL A 445 -15.41 -21.56 11.68
C VAL A 445 -14.79 -22.93 11.41
N ARG A 446 -14.95 -23.46 10.19
CA ARG A 446 -14.47 -24.82 9.84
C ARG A 446 -12.95 -24.97 9.98
N LYS A 447 -12.18 -23.91 9.75
CA LYS A 447 -10.71 -23.90 9.90
C LYS A 447 -10.25 -23.49 11.30
N GLY A 448 -11.17 -23.24 12.24
CA GLY A 448 -10.85 -22.91 13.62
C GLY A 448 -10.19 -21.54 13.80
N VAL A 449 -10.45 -20.58 12.89
CA VAL A 449 -10.06 -19.18 13.13
C VAL A 449 -10.85 -18.63 14.32
N VAL A 450 -12.11 -19.04 14.43
CA VAL A 450 -12.94 -18.90 15.63
C VAL A 450 -13.63 -20.23 15.89
N ASP A 451 -13.80 -20.60 17.16
CA ASP A 451 -14.39 -21.89 17.53
C ASP A 451 -15.87 -21.99 17.10
N SER A 452 -16.61 -20.89 17.25
CA SER A 452 -18.01 -20.77 16.84
C SER A 452 -18.39 -19.31 16.64
N LEU A 453 -19.60 -19.07 16.09
CA LEU A 453 -20.20 -17.73 15.99
C LEU A 453 -21.06 -17.38 17.22
N GLU A 454 -21.06 -18.21 18.25
CA GLU A 454 -21.76 -17.97 19.51
C GLU A 454 -21.37 -16.63 20.16
N PRO A 455 -20.09 -16.20 20.20
CA PRO A 455 -19.72 -14.92 20.78
C PRO A 455 -20.40 -13.71 20.11
N LEU A 456 -20.85 -13.86 18.86
CA LEU A 456 -21.57 -12.82 18.12
C LEU A 456 -23.09 -13.03 18.20
N THR A 457 -23.57 -14.27 18.05
CA THR A 457 -25.01 -14.59 17.99
C THR A 457 -25.70 -14.60 19.37
N SER A 458 -24.96 -14.84 20.45
CA SER A 458 -25.49 -14.91 21.82
C SER A 458 -25.21 -13.64 22.64
N CYS A 459 -24.41 -12.70 22.13
CA CYS A 459 -24.04 -11.49 22.87
C CYS A 459 -25.23 -10.53 23.06
N SER A 460 -25.73 -10.41 24.30
CA SER A 460 -26.87 -9.53 24.62
C SER A 460 -26.59 -8.03 24.41
N LEU A 461 -25.32 -7.62 24.38
CA LEU A 461 -24.90 -6.24 24.08
C LEU A 461 -25.00 -5.89 22.59
N LEU A 462 -25.12 -6.88 21.71
CA LEU A 462 -25.36 -6.66 20.28
C LEU A 462 -26.87 -6.56 20.01
N SER A 463 -27.23 -5.66 19.10
CA SER A 463 -28.59 -5.50 18.59
C SER A 463 -29.17 -6.86 18.17
N LEU A 464 -30.40 -7.15 18.62
CA LEU A 464 -31.11 -8.39 18.28
C LEU A 464 -31.19 -8.58 16.77
N LEU A 465 -31.47 -7.50 16.02
CA LEU A 465 -31.56 -7.53 14.56
C LEU A 465 -30.25 -7.98 13.90
N LEU A 466 -29.10 -7.53 14.40
CA LEU A 466 -27.80 -7.95 13.87
C LEU A 466 -27.53 -9.43 14.14
N ARG A 467 -27.93 -9.91 15.34
CA ARG A 467 -27.76 -11.31 15.73
C ARG A 467 -28.64 -12.25 14.90
N GLU A 468 -29.93 -11.93 14.78
CA GLU A 468 -30.87 -12.68 13.94
C GLU A 468 -30.42 -12.70 12.48
N ARG A 469 -29.95 -11.55 11.98
CA ARG A 469 -29.44 -11.46 10.61
C ARG A 469 -28.18 -12.31 10.41
N LEU A 470 -27.25 -12.32 11.36
CA LEU A 470 -26.06 -13.17 11.28
C LEU A 470 -26.42 -14.66 11.21
N ILE A 471 -27.43 -15.09 11.98
CA ILE A 471 -27.92 -16.48 11.99
C ILE A 471 -28.39 -16.92 10.59
N THR A 472 -28.92 -16.00 9.77
CA THR A 472 -29.37 -16.34 8.40
C THR A 472 -28.24 -16.79 7.46
N PHE A 473 -26.98 -16.49 7.78
CA PHE A 473 -25.80 -16.93 7.03
C PHE A 473 -25.25 -18.28 7.51
N LEU A 474 -25.78 -18.82 8.61
CA LEU A 474 -25.37 -20.12 9.14
C LEU A 474 -25.98 -21.27 8.32
N PRO A 475 -25.27 -22.40 8.17
CA PRO A 475 -25.85 -23.61 7.61
C PRO A 475 -27.05 -24.04 8.45
N ARG A 476 -28.17 -24.42 7.80
CA ARG A 476 -29.40 -24.86 8.48
C ARG A 476 -29.22 -26.06 9.42
N SER A 477 -28.10 -26.78 9.32
CA SER A 477 -27.75 -27.91 10.19
C SER A 477 -27.44 -27.53 11.65
N ASP A 478 -27.20 -26.24 11.96
CA ASP A 478 -26.91 -25.77 13.33
C ASP A 478 -28.11 -25.15 14.06
N LEU A 479 -29.28 -25.02 13.40
CA LEU A 479 -30.50 -24.47 14.03
C LEU A 479 -31.26 -25.47 14.91
N GLY A 480 -30.72 -26.68 15.14
CA GLY A 480 -31.40 -27.78 15.83
C GLY A 480 -31.45 -27.73 17.35
N VAL A 481 -30.95 -26.67 18.03
CA VAL A 481 -30.92 -26.62 19.51
C VAL A 481 -31.55 -25.35 20.10
N VAL A 482 -32.06 -24.42 19.28
CA VAL A 482 -32.74 -23.22 19.80
C VAL A 482 -34.21 -23.23 19.42
N THR A 483 -34.95 -24.17 20.01
CA THR A 483 -36.42 -24.07 20.13
C THR A 483 -36.81 -24.20 21.60
N THR A 484 -37.23 -23.06 22.15
CA THR A 484 -38.23 -22.89 23.23
C THR A 484 -37.95 -23.58 24.57
N SER A 485 -37.38 -22.82 25.51
CA SER A 485 -37.70 -22.94 26.94
C SER A 485 -38.20 -21.60 27.47
N SER A 486 -39.32 -21.13 26.93
CA SER A 486 -40.24 -20.29 27.69
C SER A 486 -41.37 -21.18 28.19
N ASP A 487 -41.78 -20.95 29.42
CA ASP A 487 -42.87 -21.61 30.16
C ASP A 487 -42.50 -22.89 30.90
N MET A 488 -42.19 -22.72 32.19
CA MET A 488 -42.86 -23.41 33.31
C MET A 488 -42.36 -22.80 34.63
N CYS A 489 -42.79 -21.58 34.92
CA CYS A 489 -42.83 -21.08 36.29
C CYS A 489 -44.27 -21.15 36.76
N SER A 490 -44.66 -22.22 37.46
CA SER A 490 -45.76 -22.22 38.44
C SER A 490 -45.91 -23.59 39.13
N GLN A 491 -45.91 -23.52 40.46
CA GLN A 491 -46.57 -24.42 41.42
C GLN A 491 -45.98 -25.82 41.68
N ARG A 492 -45.34 -25.95 42.86
CA ARG A 492 -45.87 -26.82 43.94
C ARG A 492 -45.26 -26.48 45.30
N MET A 493 -46.14 -26.07 46.23
CA MET A 493 -45.88 -26.08 47.67
C MET A 493 -45.98 -27.51 48.24
N VAL A 494 -45.41 -27.67 49.44
CA VAL A 494 -45.77 -28.59 50.54
C VAL A 494 -44.75 -29.71 50.88
N THR A 495 -43.91 -29.37 51.86
CA THR A 495 -43.45 -30.10 53.07
C THR A 495 -42.85 -31.52 52.99
N ASN A 496 -41.62 -31.69 53.50
CA ASN A 496 -41.39 -32.22 54.86
C ASN A 496 -39.89 -32.19 55.23
N GLY A 497 -39.61 -31.96 56.52
CA GLY A 497 -38.36 -31.41 57.01
C GLY A 497 -37.22 -32.37 57.35
N LYS A 498 -36.10 -31.77 57.76
CA LYS A 498 -35.38 -32.05 59.01
C LYS A 498 -34.29 -30.98 59.22
N VAL A 499 -34.11 -30.62 60.48
CA VAL A 499 -33.34 -29.49 60.99
C VAL A 499 -31.98 -29.98 61.52
N ALA A 500 -30.91 -29.28 61.11
CA ALA A 500 -29.65 -28.97 61.82
C ALA A 500 -28.70 -30.12 62.27
N PRO A 501 -27.39 -29.86 62.55
CA PRO A 501 -26.80 -28.54 62.83
C PRO A 501 -25.45 -28.17 62.21
N VAL A 502 -25.24 -26.86 62.36
CA VAL A 502 -24.06 -25.99 62.29
C VAL A 502 -22.80 -26.59 62.93
N SER A 503 -21.64 -26.34 62.30
CA SER A 503 -20.37 -26.06 63.00
C SER A 503 -19.53 -25.07 62.18
N LYS A 504 -19.12 -23.99 62.84
CA LYS A 504 -18.25 -22.90 62.40
C LYS A 504 -16.78 -23.37 62.37
N GLU A 505 -16.01 -22.93 61.37
CA GLU A 505 -14.96 -21.90 61.49
C GLU A 505 -14.65 -21.33 60.11
#